data_AF-A0A3A2ZHU1-F1
#
_entry.id   AF-A0A3A2ZHU1-F1
#
_cell.length_a   1.000
_cell.length_b   1.000
_cell.length_c   1.000
_cell.angle_alpha   90.00
_cell.angle_beta   90.00
_cell.angle_gamma   90.00
#
_symmetry.space_group_name_H-M   'P 1'
#
loop_
_entity.id
_entity.type
_entity.pdbx_description
1 polymer ?
#
loop_
_entity_poly.entity_id
_entity_poly.type
_entity_poly.pdbx_seq_one_letter_code
_entity_poly.pdbx_strand_id
1 'polypeptide(L)'
;MPVYMVHGFRWPRAGFTGIRVYVVLHNLEDAAAEYLQQPLTSQLMLDSLKQTNADVMSKLPDLQFIEQYDPDDTTSVEAVSKPYAFVAAKVMTLGEPGEPGANLSWNTEELDREGAGLSESGQEALAQLRDRLAPGEKIGWWLVYNGDPAREYPHSDEEEYEEIEEKPTMRLPAALTKLFGRRNDN
;
A
#
# COMPACT_ATOMS: atom_id res chain seq x y z
N MET A 1 -16.15 7.58 -3.85
CA MET A 1 -15.22 6.80 -4.72
C MET A 1 -14.51 7.79 -5.63
N PRO A 2 -13.24 8.10 -5.38
CA PRO A 2 -12.57 9.19 -6.08
C PRO A 2 -12.09 8.82 -7.49
N VAL A 3 -12.11 9.85 -8.34
CA VAL A 3 -11.25 9.91 -9.52
C VAL A 3 -10.12 10.87 -9.20
N TYR A 4 -8.89 10.38 -9.30
CA TYR A 4 -7.69 11.18 -9.12
C TYR A 4 -7.17 11.70 -10.46
N MET A 5 -6.65 12.92 -10.45
CA MET A 5 -5.69 13.40 -11.43
C MET A 5 -4.29 13.31 -10.79
N VAL A 6 -3.43 12.51 -11.40
CA VAL A 6 -2.12 12.15 -10.88
C VAL A 6 -1.04 12.64 -11.82
N HIS A 7 -0.06 13.40 -11.31
CA HIS A 7 1.19 13.62 -12.04
C HIS A 7 2.27 12.69 -11.49
N GLY A 8 2.74 11.77 -12.33
CA GLY A 8 3.65 10.71 -11.92
C GLY A 8 3.90 9.70 -13.02
N PHE A 9 4.33 8.51 -12.63
CA PHE A 9 4.59 7.40 -13.54
C PHE A 9 4.02 6.10 -12.99
N ARG A 10 3.87 5.11 -13.87
CA ARG A 10 3.43 3.77 -13.50
C ARG A 10 4.62 2.97 -12.98
N TRP A 11 4.48 2.34 -11.83
CA TRP A 11 5.43 1.39 -11.29
C TRP A 11 4.88 -0.02 -11.47
N PRO A 12 5.46 -0.83 -12.38
CA PRO A 12 5.02 -2.20 -12.61
C PRO A 12 5.11 -3.05 -11.35
N ARG A 13 4.13 -3.94 -11.14
CA ARG A 13 4.18 -4.92 -10.04
C ARG A 13 5.19 -6.02 -10.31
N ALA A 14 5.29 -6.43 -11.57
CA ALA A 14 6.24 -7.44 -12.04
C ALA A 14 7.55 -6.80 -12.53
N GLY A 15 8.54 -7.64 -12.80
CA GLY A 15 9.86 -7.23 -13.30
C GLY A 15 10.89 -7.05 -12.18
N PHE A 16 12.16 -6.94 -12.57
CA PHE A 16 13.31 -6.93 -11.65
C PHE A 16 13.32 -5.73 -10.69
N THR A 17 12.81 -4.58 -11.13
CA THR A 17 12.63 -3.37 -10.30
C THR A 17 11.18 -3.16 -9.88
N GLY A 18 10.30 -4.13 -10.15
CA GLY A 18 8.87 -4.01 -9.89
C GLY A 18 8.52 -4.07 -8.40
N ILE A 19 7.31 -3.61 -8.04
CA ILE A 19 6.85 -3.47 -6.66
C ILE A 19 7.05 -4.77 -5.85
N ARG A 20 6.69 -5.94 -6.42
CA ARG A 20 6.81 -7.23 -5.73
C ARG A 20 8.27 -7.57 -5.39
N VAL A 21 9.19 -7.33 -6.33
CA VAL A 21 10.61 -7.59 -6.11
C VAL A 21 11.20 -6.56 -5.14
N TYR A 22 10.75 -5.29 -5.22
CA TYR A 22 11.15 -4.25 -4.29
C TYR A 22 10.82 -4.62 -2.84
N VAL A 23 9.57 -5.05 -2.56
CA VAL A 23 9.13 -5.50 -1.23
C VAL A 23 10.06 -6.59 -0.68
N VAL A 24 10.39 -7.59 -1.50
CA VAL A 24 11.29 -8.69 -1.12
C VAL A 24 12.73 -8.22 -0.89
N LEU A 25 13.30 -7.44 -1.81
CA LEU A 25 14.69 -6.99 -1.73
C LEU A 25 14.96 -6.06 -0.54
N HIS A 26 13.94 -5.30 -0.12
CA HIS A 26 14.03 -4.38 1.01
C HIS A 26 13.48 -4.96 2.32
N ASN A 27 13.17 -6.26 2.34
CA ASN A 27 12.66 -7.00 3.51
C ASN A 27 11.46 -6.31 4.19
N LEU A 28 10.49 -5.88 3.39
CA LEU A 28 9.27 -5.21 3.86
C LEU A 28 8.18 -6.26 4.14
N GLU A 29 8.36 -7.05 5.19
CA GLU A 29 7.54 -8.24 5.48
C GLU A 29 6.06 -7.92 5.68
N ASP A 30 5.75 -6.76 6.28
CA ASP A 30 4.38 -6.31 6.54
C ASP A 30 3.75 -5.53 5.37
N ALA A 31 4.46 -5.38 4.24
CA ALA A 31 3.98 -4.67 3.06
C ALA A 31 3.35 -5.62 2.05
N ALA A 32 2.14 -5.30 1.56
CA ALA A 32 1.46 -6.08 0.54
C ALA A 32 1.57 -5.41 -0.84
N ALA A 33 2.33 -6.01 -1.77
CA ALA A 33 2.56 -5.44 -3.11
C ALA A 33 1.26 -5.21 -3.92
N GLU A 34 0.22 -5.99 -3.62
CA GLU A 34 -1.11 -5.89 -4.22
C GLU A 34 -1.95 -4.74 -3.66
N TYR A 35 -1.63 -4.24 -2.46
CA TYR A 35 -2.38 -3.20 -1.72
C TYR A 35 -1.47 -2.01 -1.38
N LEU A 36 -0.89 -1.39 -2.41
CA LEU A 36 0.13 -0.34 -2.23
C LEU A 36 -0.41 0.94 -1.58
N GLN A 37 -1.70 1.25 -1.78
CA GLN A 37 -2.37 2.39 -1.14
C GLN A 37 -2.78 2.15 0.31
N GLN A 38 -2.77 0.89 0.78
CA GLN A 38 -3.12 0.57 2.17
C GLN A 38 -2.15 1.31 3.11
N PRO A 39 -2.64 1.93 4.21
CA PRO A 39 -1.85 2.86 5.01
C PRO A 39 -0.49 2.32 5.50
N LEU A 40 -0.45 1.09 6.02
CA LEU A 40 0.77 0.46 6.52
C LEU A 40 1.76 0.19 5.37
N THR A 41 1.28 -0.44 4.30
CA THR A 41 2.08 -0.74 3.10
C THR A 41 2.66 0.53 2.49
N SER A 42 1.83 1.56 2.31
CA SER A 42 2.25 2.87 1.78
C SER A 42 3.34 3.50 2.64
N GLN A 43 3.18 3.49 3.97
CA GLN A 43 4.18 3.99 4.91
C GLN A 43 5.51 3.24 4.79
N LEU A 44 5.49 1.91 4.86
CA LEU A 44 6.69 1.07 4.77
C LEU A 44 7.45 1.28 3.46
N MET A 45 6.72 1.37 2.35
CA MET A 45 7.27 1.62 1.03
C MET A 45 7.89 3.02 0.93
N LEU A 46 7.20 4.05 1.40
CA LEU A 46 7.73 5.43 1.41
C LEU A 46 8.97 5.55 2.31
N ASP A 47 8.97 4.93 3.48
CA ASP A 47 10.11 4.98 4.40
C ASP A 47 11.31 4.22 3.85
N SER A 48 11.09 3.08 3.20
CA SER A 48 12.13 2.37 2.44
C SER A 48 12.71 3.23 1.32
N LEU A 49 11.86 3.91 0.54
CA LEU A 49 12.32 4.83 -0.50
C LEU A 49 13.13 6.00 0.07
N LYS A 50 12.70 6.59 1.20
CA LYS A 50 13.46 7.66 1.88
C LYS A 50 14.84 7.20 2.32
N GLN A 51 14.97 5.95 2.79
CA GLN A 51 16.25 5.38 3.21
C GLN A 51 17.18 5.09 2.01
N THR A 52 16.64 4.54 0.94
CA THR A 52 17.41 4.05 -0.21
C THR A 52 17.67 5.11 -1.28
N ASN A 53 16.85 6.17 -1.31
CA ASN A 53 16.85 7.24 -2.31
C ASN A 53 16.76 8.64 -1.65
N ALA A 54 17.44 8.86 -0.53
CA ALA A 54 17.33 10.09 0.27
C ALA A 54 17.58 11.40 -0.53
N ASP A 55 18.50 11.35 -1.49
CA ASP A 55 18.87 12.44 -2.39
C ASP A 55 17.74 12.89 -3.33
N VAL A 56 16.87 11.95 -3.67
CA VAL A 56 15.70 12.14 -4.53
C VAL A 56 14.46 12.44 -3.70
N MET A 57 14.23 11.66 -2.64
CA MET A 57 13.03 11.74 -1.81
C MET A 57 12.93 13.07 -1.03
N SER A 58 14.05 13.69 -0.69
CA SER A 58 14.06 15.04 -0.08
C SER A 58 13.46 16.13 -0.97
N LYS A 59 13.35 15.90 -2.28
CA LYS A 59 12.76 16.82 -3.26
C LYS A 59 11.33 16.44 -3.66
N LEU A 60 10.80 15.35 -3.11
CA LEU A 60 9.46 14.80 -3.40
C LEU A 60 8.68 14.59 -2.09
N PRO A 61 8.42 15.65 -1.29
CA PRO A 61 7.81 15.52 0.03
C PRO A 61 6.38 14.99 -0.01
N ASP A 62 5.64 15.28 -1.08
CA ASP A 62 4.23 14.93 -1.25
C ASP A 62 4.03 13.65 -2.09
N LEU A 63 5.07 12.80 -2.18
CA LEU A 63 4.99 11.57 -2.95
C LEU A 63 3.94 10.62 -2.36
N GLN A 64 3.02 10.15 -3.21
CA GLN A 64 1.95 9.22 -2.84
C GLN A 64 1.90 8.05 -3.82
N PHE A 65 1.43 6.90 -3.35
CA PHE A 65 1.03 5.80 -4.22
C PHE A 65 -0.45 5.90 -4.53
N ILE A 66 -0.82 5.71 -5.80
CA ILE A 66 -2.21 5.67 -6.24
C ILE A 66 -2.45 4.41 -7.06
N GLU A 67 -3.56 3.74 -6.83
CA GLU A 67 -3.96 2.51 -7.48
C GLU A 67 -5.23 2.73 -8.30
N GLN A 68 -5.35 1.92 -9.34
CA GLN A 68 -6.63 1.71 -10.02
C GLN A 68 -7.30 0.51 -9.35
N TYR A 69 -8.55 0.66 -8.98
CA TYR A 69 -9.31 -0.42 -8.37
C TYR A 69 -10.79 -0.28 -8.67
N ASP A 70 -11.40 -1.39 -9.06
CA ASP A 70 -12.82 -1.54 -9.30
C ASP A 70 -13.36 -2.63 -8.36
N PRO A 71 -14.06 -2.29 -7.28
CA PRO A 71 -14.55 -3.27 -6.30
C PRO A 71 -15.60 -4.22 -6.90
N ASP A 72 -16.23 -3.85 -8.01
CA ASP A 72 -17.22 -4.69 -8.69
C ASP A 72 -16.56 -5.72 -9.64
N ASP A 73 -15.28 -5.54 -9.96
CA ASP A 73 -14.51 -6.51 -10.74
C ASP A 73 -14.07 -7.68 -9.87
N THR A 74 -14.89 -8.72 -9.84
CA THR A 74 -14.65 -9.95 -9.06
C THR A 74 -14.19 -11.13 -9.91
N THR A 75 -14.09 -10.95 -11.24
CA THR A 75 -13.91 -12.07 -12.18
C THR A 75 -12.67 -11.96 -13.04
N SER A 76 -12.13 -10.75 -13.22
CA SER A 76 -10.92 -10.60 -14.02
C SER A 76 -9.68 -11.09 -13.27
N VAL A 77 -8.61 -11.37 -14.01
CA VAL A 77 -7.29 -11.67 -13.45
C VAL A 77 -6.67 -10.49 -12.68
N GLU A 78 -7.26 -9.30 -12.80
CA GLU A 78 -6.83 -8.07 -12.16
C GLU A 78 -7.80 -7.60 -11.07
N ALA A 79 -8.75 -8.46 -10.67
CA ALA A 79 -9.76 -8.18 -9.65
C ALA A 79 -9.14 -7.71 -8.32
N VAL A 80 -7.98 -8.24 -7.94
CA VAL A 80 -7.27 -7.84 -6.71
C VAL A 80 -6.45 -6.57 -6.91
N SER A 81 -5.72 -6.48 -8.01
CA SER A 81 -4.85 -5.33 -8.31
C SER A 81 -4.48 -5.26 -9.78
N LYS A 82 -4.30 -4.04 -10.29
CA LYS A 82 -3.81 -3.83 -11.67
C LYS A 82 -2.33 -4.21 -11.83
N PRO A 83 -1.80 -4.39 -13.04
CA PRO A 83 -0.39 -4.77 -13.25
C PRO A 83 0.64 -3.73 -12.78
N TYR A 84 0.19 -2.53 -12.39
CA TYR A 84 1.01 -1.43 -11.90
C TYR A 84 0.21 -0.59 -10.89
N ALA A 85 0.94 0.21 -10.11
CA ALA A 85 0.40 1.34 -9.35
C ALA A 85 1.10 2.63 -9.82
N PHE A 86 0.60 3.79 -9.42
CA PHE A 86 1.20 5.07 -9.72
C PHE A 86 2.08 5.53 -8.57
N VAL A 87 3.26 6.05 -8.91
CA VAL A 87 4.11 6.84 -8.03
C VAL A 87 3.88 8.30 -8.39
N ALA A 88 3.13 8.99 -7.53
CA ALA A 88 2.56 10.30 -7.79
C ALA A 88 3.29 11.38 -6.99
N ALA A 89 3.81 12.40 -7.68
CA ALA A 89 4.36 13.59 -7.02
C ALA A 89 3.29 14.66 -6.78
N LYS A 90 2.16 14.57 -7.48
CA LYS A 90 0.96 15.38 -7.24
C LYS A 90 -0.28 14.54 -7.46
N VAL A 91 -1.21 14.61 -6.52
CA VAL A 91 -2.51 13.95 -6.56
C VAL A 91 -3.58 15.01 -6.32
N MET A 92 -4.56 15.07 -7.20
CA MET A 92 -5.73 15.93 -7.04
C MET A 92 -6.97 15.04 -7.15
N THR A 93 -7.97 15.29 -6.31
CA THR A 93 -9.21 14.50 -6.31
C THR A 93 -10.30 15.29 -7.00
N LEU A 94 -10.98 14.66 -7.95
CA LEU A 94 -12.14 15.26 -8.62
C LEU A 94 -13.25 15.33 -7.56
N GLY A 95 -13.90 16.49 -7.43
CA GLY A 95 -14.85 16.68 -6.34
C GLY A 95 -16.05 15.74 -6.44
N GLU A 96 -16.60 15.33 -5.30
CA GLU A 96 -17.72 14.39 -5.27
C GLU A 96 -19.05 15.09 -5.62
N PRO A 97 -20.00 14.37 -6.23
CA PRO A 97 -21.34 14.91 -6.45
C PRO A 97 -21.99 15.35 -5.14
N GLY A 98 -22.42 16.62 -5.08
CA GLY A 98 -23.10 17.18 -3.90
C GLY A 98 -22.23 18.08 -3.02
N GLU A 99 -20.92 18.18 -3.28
CA GLU A 99 -20.06 19.15 -2.62
C GLU A 99 -20.08 20.52 -3.33
N PRO A 100 -20.53 21.61 -2.67
CA PRO A 100 -20.56 22.94 -3.28
C PRO A 100 -19.14 23.43 -3.61
N GLY A 101 -18.91 23.85 -4.86
CA GLY A 101 -17.60 24.34 -5.31
C GLY A 101 -16.60 23.25 -5.69
N ALA A 102 -17.05 22.00 -5.81
CA ALA A 102 -16.25 20.87 -6.27
C ALA A 102 -15.52 21.17 -7.60
N ASN A 103 -14.25 20.78 -7.67
CA ASN A 103 -13.47 20.72 -8.90
C ASN A 103 -14.02 19.59 -9.78
N LEU A 104 -15.18 19.81 -10.40
CA LEU A 104 -15.91 18.82 -11.21
C LEU A 104 -15.31 18.66 -12.62
N SER A 105 -14.41 19.56 -13.01
CA SER A 105 -13.68 19.51 -14.27
C SER A 105 -12.35 20.23 -14.13
N TRP A 106 -11.35 19.79 -14.88
CA TRP A 106 -10.07 20.49 -15.03
C TRP A 106 -9.77 20.75 -16.50
N ASN A 107 -9.10 21.86 -16.77
CA ASN A 107 -8.56 22.15 -18.09
C ASN A 107 -7.18 21.48 -18.22
N THR A 108 -7.05 20.51 -19.13
CA THR A 108 -5.80 19.77 -19.33
C THR A 108 -4.66 20.64 -19.87
N GLU A 109 -4.96 21.67 -20.68
CA GLU A 109 -3.95 22.59 -21.20
C GLU A 109 -3.39 23.50 -20.10
N GLU A 110 -4.24 23.88 -19.14
CA GLU A 110 -3.82 24.64 -17.97
C GLU A 110 -2.94 23.79 -17.04
N LEU A 111 -3.35 22.54 -16.79
CA LEU A 111 -2.55 21.59 -16.00
C LEU A 111 -1.18 21.28 -16.63
N ASP A 112 -1.09 21.23 -17.95
CA ASP A 112 0.18 21.04 -18.64
C ASP A 112 1.07 22.28 -18.52
N ARG A 113 0.47 23.48 -18.63
CA ARG A 113 1.17 24.77 -18.51
C ARG A 113 1.68 25.04 -17.09
N GLU A 114 0.84 24.80 -16.08
CA GLU A 114 1.19 24.94 -14.67
C GLU A 114 2.10 23.80 -14.19
N GLY A 115 2.00 22.66 -14.85
CA GLY A 115 2.70 21.43 -14.49
C GLY A 115 2.30 20.93 -13.11
N ALA A 116 3.14 20.04 -12.58
CA ALA A 116 2.91 19.41 -11.29
C ALA A 116 3.14 20.34 -10.08
N GLY A 117 3.50 21.61 -10.29
CA GLY A 117 3.93 22.50 -9.20
C GLY A 117 5.28 22.11 -8.57
N LEU A 118 6.02 21.19 -9.19
CA LEU A 118 7.36 20.79 -8.75
C LEU A 118 8.40 21.83 -9.21
N SER A 119 9.41 22.09 -8.37
CA SER A 119 10.63 22.77 -8.80
C SER A 119 11.35 21.98 -9.88
N GLU A 120 12.25 22.62 -10.63
CA GLU A 120 13.11 21.93 -11.62
C GLU A 120 13.86 20.75 -10.98
N SER A 121 14.43 20.95 -9.78
CA SER A 121 15.05 19.88 -9.01
C SER A 121 14.09 18.75 -8.59
N GLY A 122 12.81 19.07 -8.35
CA GLY A 122 11.77 18.08 -8.06
C GLY A 122 11.37 17.29 -9.31
N GLN A 123 11.31 17.94 -10.47
CA GLN A 123 11.07 17.27 -11.75
C GLN A 123 12.21 16.30 -12.10
N GLU A 124 13.46 16.73 -11.93
CA GLU A 124 14.64 15.87 -12.08
C GLU A 124 14.64 14.71 -11.09
N ALA A 125 14.27 14.96 -9.82
CA ALA A 125 14.16 13.93 -8.80
C ALA A 125 13.11 12.88 -9.19
N LEU A 126 11.94 13.31 -9.68
CA LEU A 126 10.90 12.39 -10.14
C LEU A 126 11.37 11.54 -11.33
N ALA A 127 12.11 12.14 -12.28
CA ALA A 127 12.71 11.44 -13.40
C ALA A 127 13.72 10.38 -12.94
N GLN A 128 14.60 10.73 -12.01
CA GLN A 128 15.56 9.80 -11.42
C GLN A 128 14.87 8.67 -10.66
N LEU A 129 13.82 8.97 -9.90
CA LEU A 129 13.04 7.94 -9.21
C LEU A 129 12.39 6.98 -10.20
N ARG A 130 11.79 7.50 -11.29
CA ARG A 130 11.23 6.70 -12.38
C ARG A 130 12.30 5.80 -12.98
N ASP A 131 13.47 6.33 -13.30
CA ASP A 131 14.55 5.54 -13.92
C ASP A 131 15.01 4.39 -13.02
N ARG A 132 14.99 4.58 -11.69
CA ARG A 132 15.34 3.54 -10.70
C ARG A 132 14.25 2.47 -10.55
N LEU A 133 12.97 2.87 -10.44
CA LEU A 133 11.86 1.97 -10.11
C LEU A 133 11.20 1.35 -11.34
N ALA A 134 11.07 2.12 -12.42
CA ALA A 134 10.28 1.79 -13.59
C ALA A 134 10.96 2.32 -14.87
N PRO A 135 12.15 1.82 -15.22
CA PRO A 135 12.90 2.31 -16.36
C PRO A 135 12.07 2.23 -17.65
N GLY A 136 11.98 3.36 -18.36
CA GLY A 136 11.21 3.48 -19.61
C GLY A 136 9.75 3.91 -19.45
N GLU A 137 9.19 3.92 -18.24
CA GLU A 137 7.81 4.38 -18.00
C GLU A 137 7.64 5.88 -18.19
N LYS A 138 6.49 6.34 -18.64
CA LYS A 138 6.26 7.77 -18.92
C LYS A 138 5.88 8.52 -17.64
N ILE A 139 6.55 9.66 -17.41
CA ILE A 139 6.06 10.68 -16.46
C ILE A 139 5.03 11.55 -17.17
N GLY A 140 3.88 11.77 -16.53
CA GLY A 140 2.87 12.70 -17.01
C GLY A 140 1.61 12.67 -16.16
N TRP A 141 0.57 13.31 -16.70
CA TRP A 141 -0.76 13.35 -16.11
C TRP A 141 -1.58 12.09 -16.44
N TRP A 142 -2.27 11.56 -15.44
CA TRP A 142 -3.14 10.39 -15.52
C TRP A 142 -4.46 10.65 -14.81
N LEU A 143 -5.58 10.25 -15.41
CA LEU A 143 -6.84 10.10 -14.69
C LEU A 143 -6.96 8.68 -14.16
N VAL A 144 -7.24 8.55 -12.87
CA VAL A 144 -7.21 7.27 -12.16
C VAL A 144 -8.48 7.11 -11.33
N TYR A 145 -9.32 6.15 -11.70
CA TYR A 145 -10.45 5.76 -10.88
C TYR A 145 -10.01 4.78 -9.78
N ASN A 146 -10.42 5.05 -8.54
CA ASN A 146 -10.24 4.11 -7.44
C ASN A 146 -11.55 4.00 -6.63
N GLY A 147 -12.20 2.84 -6.72
CA GLY A 147 -13.43 2.55 -5.99
C GLY A 147 -13.23 2.30 -4.49
N ASP A 148 -12.01 2.00 -4.04
CA ASP A 148 -11.68 1.83 -2.62
C ASP A 148 -10.26 2.38 -2.33
N PRO A 149 -10.15 3.66 -1.95
CA PRO A 149 -8.88 4.27 -1.58
C PRO A 149 -8.24 3.72 -0.30
N ALA A 150 -9.06 3.23 0.64
CA ALA A 150 -8.57 2.73 1.92
C ALA A 150 -7.82 1.42 1.73
N ARG A 151 -8.25 0.61 0.73
CA ARG A 151 -7.67 -0.69 0.38
C ARG A 151 -7.47 -1.55 1.64
N GLU A 152 -8.49 -1.57 2.49
CA GLU A 152 -8.47 -2.44 3.67
C GLU A 152 -8.32 -3.89 3.20
N TYR A 153 -7.35 -4.59 3.78
CA TYR A 153 -7.17 -5.99 3.45
C TYR A 153 -8.41 -6.74 3.93
N PRO A 154 -9.06 -7.56 3.09
CA PRO A 154 -10.19 -8.35 3.54
C PRO A 154 -9.69 -9.30 4.62
N HIS A 155 -10.06 -9.02 5.88
CA HIS A 155 -9.91 -9.99 6.94
C HIS A 155 -10.83 -11.15 6.58
N SER A 156 -10.28 -12.32 6.28
CA SER A 156 -11.10 -13.51 6.21
C SER A 156 -11.73 -13.69 7.58
N ASP A 157 -13.05 -13.85 7.64
CA ASP A 157 -13.80 -14.17 8.87
C ASP A 157 -13.36 -15.52 9.52
N GLU A 158 -12.29 -16.13 9.03
CA GLU A 158 -11.71 -17.43 9.43
C GLU A 158 -10.48 -17.31 10.36
N GLU A 159 -10.07 -16.09 10.77
CA GLU A 159 -9.04 -15.89 11.82
C GLU A 159 -9.65 -15.37 13.13
N GLU A 160 -10.80 -15.91 13.54
CA GLU A 160 -11.06 -16.08 14.96
C GLU A 160 -10.09 -17.17 15.46
N TYR A 161 -8.88 -16.78 15.85
CA TYR A 161 -8.06 -17.62 16.71
C TYR A 161 -8.85 -17.78 18.01
N GLU A 162 -9.64 -18.85 18.13
CA GLU A 162 -10.12 -19.29 19.44
C GLU A 162 -8.87 -19.44 20.32
N GLU A 163 -8.73 -18.54 21.29
CA GLU A 163 -7.75 -18.66 22.36
C GLU A 163 -8.14 -19.91 23.15
N ILE A 164 -7.62 -21.07 22.74
CA ILE A 164 -7.82 -22.31 23.48
C ILE A 164 -7.09 -22.09 24.81
N GLU A 165 -7.84 -21.70 25.85
CA GLU A 165 -7.40 -21.82 27.24
C GLU A 165 -7.08 -23.30 27.49
N GLU A 166 -5.84 -23.73 27.23
CA GLU A 166 -5.32 -24.96 27.77
C GLU A 166 -5.24 -24.79 29.30
N LYS A 167 -6.34 -25.08 29.99
CA LYS A 167 -6.25 -25.44 31.40
C LYS A 167 -5.52 -26.77 31.45
N PRO A 168 -4.32 -26.85 32.07
CA PRO A 168 -3.61 -28.10 32.18
C PRO A 168 -4.36 -28.98 33.17
N THR A 169 -5.32 -29.77 32.71
CA THR A 169 -5.84 -30.88 33.52
C THR A 169 -4.84 -32.01 33.46
N MET A 170 -3.77 -31.92 34.26
CA MET A 170 -2.97 -33.09 34.61
C MET A 170 -3.86 -34.05 35.40
N ARG A 171 -4.46 -35.02 34.73
CA ARG A 171 -4.96 -36.23 35.40
C ARG A 171 -3.76 -37.11 35.73
N LEU A 172 -3.29 -37.02 36.97
CA LEU A 172 -2.34 -37.97 37.52
C LEU A 172 -2.93 -39.39 37.47
N PRO A 173 -2.20 -40.39 36.96
CA PRO A 173 -2.61 -41.79 37.05
C PRO A 173 -2.80 -42.18 38.53
N ALA A 174 -3.83 -42.96 38.85
CA ALA A 174 -4.20 -43.34 40.22
C ALA A 174 -3.06 -43.99 41.05
N ALA A 175 -2.01 -44.47 40.38
CA ALA A 175 -0.81 -45.00 41.03
C ALA A 175 0.03 -43.92 41.75
N LEU A 176 0.02 -42.66 41.27
CA LEU A 176 0.80 -41.56 41.87
C LEU A 176 0.12 -40.90 43.09
N THR A 177 -1.21 -41.01 43.22
CA THR A 177 -1.94 -40.44 44.37
C THR A 177 -1.60 -41.13 45.69
N LYS A 178 -1.23 -42.42 45.66
CA LYS A 178 -0.85 -43.17 46.86
C LYS A 178 0.55 -42.83 47.40
N LEU A 179 1.40 -42.17 46.61
CA LEU A 179 2.78 -41.86 47.02
C LEU A 179 2.88 -40.56 47.83
N PHE A 180 1.90 -39.64 47.70
CA PHE A 180 1.90 -38.33 48.35
C PHE A 180 0.88 -38.19 49.50
N GLY A 181 0.17 -39.27 49.85
CA GLY A 181 -0.93 -39.25 50.83
C GLY A 181 -0.62 -39.82 52.22
N ARG A 182 0.63 -39.72 52.74
CA ARG A 182 0.90 -40.17 54.11
C ARG A 182 1.95 -39.32 54.83
N ARG A 183 1.46 -38.58 55.85
CA ARG A 183 2.08 -37.81 56.96
C ARG A 183 1.44 -36.40 56.94
N ASN A 184 0.62 -35.98 57.91
CA ASN A 184 0.76 -36.06 59.36
C ASN A 184 -0.63 -36.04 60.01
N ASP A 185 -0.85 -36.93 60.98
CA ASP A 185 -1.72 -36.66 62.13
C ASP A 185 -0.86 -36.91 63.39
N ASN A 186 -0.75 -35.87 64.22
CA ASN A 186 -0.05 -35.73 65.51
C ASN A 186 1.48 -35.89 65.55
#